data_AF-A0AAW5EXY2-F1
#
_entry.id   AF-A0AAW5EXY2-F1
#
_cell.length_a   1.000
_cell.length_b   1.000
_cell.length_c   1.000
_cell.angle_alpha   90.00
_cell.angle_beta   90.00
_cell.angle_gamma   90.00
#
_symmetry.space_group_name_H-M   'P 1'
#
loop_
_entity.id
_entity.type
_entity.pdbx_description
1 polymer ?
#
loop_
_entity_poly.entity_id
_entity_poly.type
_entity_poly.pdbx_seq_one_letter_code
_entity_poly.pdbx_strand_id
1 'polypeptide(L)'
;MEIAGLAAILMAIAVLLVVVSAVQPLARRLELSETVLLAIVGIVIGGAADLVLRNTHLEIFSGAAETLLDFPLNSEAFLLIFLPILVFQGALGIDVRRLAHETATVLLLAVVAVAVSTATIGFALYPFA
;
A
#
# COMPACT_ATOMS: atom_id res chain seq x y z
N MET A 1 -3.13 24.00 14.73
CA MET A 1 -2.08 23.01 14.44
C MET A 1 -1.81 22.26 15.74
N GLU A 2 -2.80 21.50 16.20
CA GLU A 2 -2.54 20.53 17.26
C GLU A 2 -1.79 19.38 16.59
N ILE A 3 -0.55 19.16 17.00
CA ILE A 3 0.11 17.87 16.79
C ILE A 3 -0.89 16.80 17.21
N ALA A 4 -1.41 16.04 16.24
CA ALA A 4 -2.31 14.93 16.53
C ALA A 4 -1.68 14.13 17.67
N GLY A 5 -2.34 14.11 18.83
CA GLY A 5 -1.76 13.51 20.02
C GLY A 5 -1.33 12.07 19.71
N LEU A 6 -0.24 11.60 20.31
CA LEU A 6 0.24 10.22 20.09
C LEU A 6 -0.90 9.19 20.22
N ALA A 7 -1.84 9.43 21.13
CA ALA A 7 -3.04 8.61 21.29
C ALA A 7 -3.93 8.55 20.02
N ALA A 8 -4.13 9.67 19.32
CA ALA A 8 -4.93 9.73 18.10
C ALA A 8 -4.26 8.96 16.96
N ILE A 9 -2.94 9.12 16.79
CA ILE A 9 -2.16 8.37 15.78
C ILE A 9 -2.20 6.87 16.09
N LEU A 10 -1.99 6.48 17.35
CA LEU A 10 -2.05 5.09 17.77
C LEU A 10 -3.46 4.50 17.58
N MET A 11 -4.52 5.27 17.86
CA MET A 11 -5.89 4.84 17.57
C MET A 11 -6.13 4.69 16.07
N ALA A 12 -5.67 5.63 15.24
CA ALA A 12 -5.78 5.52 13.80
C ALA A 12 -5.09 4.25 13.28
N ILE A 13 -3.86 3.97 13.72
CA ILE A 13 -3.14 2.73 13.39
C ILE A 13 -3.93 1.51 13.86
N ALA A 14 -4.42 1.50 15.10
CA ALA A 14 -5.18 0.37 15.64
C ALA A 14 -6.45 0.10 14.81
N VAL A 15 -7.20 1.13 14.44
CA VAL A 15 -8.39 1.01 13.58
C VAL A 15 -8.00 0.50 12.19
N LEU A 16 -6.95 1.02 11.58
CA LEU A 16 -6.47 0.54 10.28
C LEU A 16 -6.04 -0.93 10.35
N LEU A 17 -5.39 -1.37 11.42
CA LEU A 17 -5.03 -2.80 11.62
C LEU A 17 -6.26 -3.69 11.80
N VAL A 18 -7.30 -3.21 12.49
CA VAL A 18 -8.59 -3.91 12.57
C VAL A 18 -9.23 -4.03 11.19
N VAL A 19 -9.20 -2.95 10.39
CA VAL A 19 -9.68 -2.97 9.01
C VAL A 19 -8.90 -3.99 8.18
N VAL A 20 -7.57 -4.00 8.22
CA VAL A 20 -6.72 -4.98 7.50
C VAL A 20 -7.09 -6.41 7.91
N SER A 21 -7.28 -6.65 9.20
CA SER A 21 -7.68 -7.96 9.72
C SER A 21 -9.07 -8.39 9.25
N ALA A 22 -10.00 -7.45 9.07
CA ALA A 22 -11.35 -7.70 8.58
C ALA A 22 -11.40 -7.88 7.05
N VAL A 23 -10.49 -7.25 6.30
CA VAL A 23 -10.35 -7.41 4.86
C VAL A 23 -9.98 -8.85 4.50
N GLN A 24 -9.15 -9.53 5.29
CA GLN A 24 -8.75 -10.92 5.04
C GLN A 24 -9.91 -11.93 4.91
N PRO A 25 -10.82 -12.06 5.89
CA PRO A 25 -11.97 -12.94 5.74
C PRO A 25 -12.96 -12.44 4.68
N LEU A 26 -13.05 -11.12 4.47
CA LEU A 26 -13.94 -10.56 3.46
C LEU A 26 -13.46 -10.87 2.04
N ALA A 27 -12.16 -10.77 1.78
CA ALA A 27 -11.54 -11.12 0.50
C ALA A 27 -11.82 -12.59 0.13
N ARG A 28 -11.71 -13.49 1.11
CA ARG A 28 -12.04 -14.91 0.93
C ARG A 28 -13.51 -15.16 0.63
N ARG A 29 -14.42 -14.40 1.26
CA ARG A 29 -15.87 -14.52 1.02
C ARG A 29 -16.32 -13.97 -0.33
N LEU A 30 -15.62 -12.95 -0.84
CA LEU A 30 -15.92 -12.33 -2.12
C LEU A 30 -15.12 -12.93 -3.28
N GLU A 31 -14.23 -13.89 -3.00
CA GLU A 31 -13.32 -14.51 -3.98
C GLU A 31 -12.43 -13.48 -4.73
N LEU A 32 -12.04 -12.41 -4.02
CA LEU A 32 -11.18 -11.34 -4.54
C LEU A 32 -9.75 -11.45 -3.99
N SER A 33 -8.78 -10.87 -4.72
CA SER A 33 -7.42 -10.69 -4.21
C SER A 33 -7.40 -9.78 -2.98
N GLU A 34 -6.71 -10.20 -1.91
CA GLU A 34 -6.55 -9.42 -0.68
C GLU A 34 -5.97 -8.03 -0.96
N THR A 35 -4.98 -7.94 -1.86
CA THR A 35 -4.34 -6.68 -2.25
C THR A 35 -5.32 -5.73 -2.93
N VAL A 36 -6.18 -6.25 -3.81
CA VAL A 36 -7.16 -5.44 -4.53
C VAL A 36 -8.23 -4.91 -3.57
N LEU A 37 -8.74 -5.77 -2.68
CA LEU A 37 -9.74 -5.36 -1.71
C LEU A 37 -9.17 -4.35 -0.70
N LEU A 38 -7.93 -4.54 -0.25
CA LEU A 38 -7.24 -3.60 0.64
C LEU A 38 -7.05 -2.23 -0.03
N ALA A 39 -6.70 -2.20 -1.32
CA ALA A 39 -6.59 -0.95 -2.07
C ALA A 39 -7.94 -0.22 -2.18
N ILE A 40 -9.02 -0.94 -2.50
CA ILE A 40 -10.37 -0.36 -2.58
C ILE A 40 -10.80 0.20 -1.22
N VAL A 41 -10.61 -0.57 -0.15
CA VAL A 41 -10.97 -0.13 1.21
C VAL A 41 -10.17 1.11 1.62
N GLY A 42 -8.86 1.16 1.32
CA GLY A 42 -8.03 2.34 1.54
C GLY A 42 -8.53 3.58 0.80
N ILE A 43 -8.89 3.44 -0.48
CA ILE A 43 -9.49 4.52 -1.29
C ILE A 43 -10.79 5.01 -0.66
N VAL A 44 -11.66 4.09 -0.23
CA VAL A 44 -12.94 4.43 0.41
C VAL A 44 -12.72 5.17 1.73
N ILE A 45 -11.77 4.73 2.56
CA ILE A 45 -11.46 5.39 3.84
C ILE A 45 -10.92 6.80 3.60
N GLY A 46 -9.94 6.96 2.71
CA GLY A 46 -9.38 8.28 2.38
C GLY A 46 -10.41 9.22 1.77
N GLY A 47 -11.22 8.72 0.83
CA GLY A 47 -12.31 9.48 0.22
C GLY A 47 -13.39 9.87 1.22
N ALA A 48 -13.78 8.97 2.13
CA ALA A 48 -14.73 9.26 3.18
C ALA A 48 -14.19 10.31 4.16
N ALA A 49 -12.90 10.26 4.51
CA ALA A 49 -12.27 11.27 5.37
C ALA A 49 -12.29 12.67 4.72
N ASP A 50 -11.99 12.78 3.42
CA ASP A 50 -12.09 14.05 2.68
C ASP A 50 -13.54 14.58 2.66
N LEU A 51 -14.53 13.71 2.46
CA LEU A 51 -15.93 14.09 2.50
C LEU A 51 -16.36 14.57 3.90
N VAL A 52 -15.89 13.94 4.98
CA VAL A 52 -16.18 14.35 6.36
C VAL A 52 -15.67 15.78 6.61
N LEU A 53 -14.45 16.11 6.18
CA LEU A 53 -13.88 17.45 6.37
C LEU A 53 -14.63 18.56 5.62
N ARG A 54 -15.27 18.23 4.49
CA ARG A 54 -16.04 19.19 3.70
C ARG A 54 -17.45 19.43 4.23
N ASN A 55 -17.96 18.56 5.11
CA ASN A 55 -19.34 18.63 5.61
C ASN A 55 -19.40 19.18 7.03
N THR A 56 -19.99 20.38 7.19
CA THR A 56 -20.16 21.04 8.50
C THR A 56 -21.00 20.21 9.49
N HIS A 57 -21.88 19.33 9.03
CA HIS A 57 -22.69 18.47 9.90
C HIS A 57 -21.92 17.32 10.56
N LEU A 58 -20.72 16.98 10.08
CA LEU A 58 -19.92 15.85 10.58
C LEU A 58 -18.73 16.31 11.44
N GLU A 59 -18.85 17.48 12.06
CA GLU A 59 -17.80 18.13 12.83
C GLU A 59 -17.24 17.26 13.96
N ILE A 60 -18.07 16.38 14.55
CA ILE A 60 -17.64 15.41 15.57
C ILE A 60 -16.59 14.39 15.08
N PHE A 61 -16.52 14.13 13.77
CA PHE A 61 -15.54 13.20 13.16
C PHE A 61 -14.38 13.94 12.51
N SER A 62 -14.39 15.28 12.48
CA SER A 62 -13.38 16.10 11.81
C SER A 62 -11.96 15.80 12.28
N GLY A 63 -11.72 15.73 13.60
CA GLY A 63 -10.38 15.45 14.14
C GLY A 63 -9.84 14.06 13.78
N ALA A 64 -10.71 13.05 13.67
CA ALA A 64 -10.32 11.72 13.21
C ALA A 64 -10.00 11.72 11.71
N ALA A 65 -10.80 12.42 10.90
CA ALA A 65 -10.57 12.58 9.47
C ALA A 65 -9.27 13.36 9.19
N GLU A 66 -8.99 14.42 9.95
CA GLU A 66 -7.74 15.18 9.86
C GLU A 66 -6.53 14.32 10.22
N THR A 67 -6.62 13.50 11.28
CA THR A 67 -5.54 12.57 11.66
C THR A 67 -5.27 11.50 10.59
N LEU A 68 -6.30 11.04 9.87
CA LEU A 68 -6.16 10.06 8.79
C LEU A 68 -5.57 10.68 7.52
N LEU A 69 -5.90 11.94 7.23
CA LEU A 69 -5.43 12.64 6.03
C LEU A 69 -4.05 13.27 6.20
N ASP A 70 -3.74 13.80 7.39
CA ASP A 70 -2.41 14.32 7.76
C ASP A 70 -1.61 13.27 8.56
N PHE A 71 -1.76 12.00 8.16
CA PHE A 71 -1.10 10.90 8.84
C PHE A 71 0.43 11.01 8.66
N PRO A 72 1.24 10.89 9.74
CA PRO A 72 2.67 11.20 9.71
C PRO A 72 3.55 10.12 9.03
N LEU A 73 2.98 9.34 8.10
CA LEU A 73 3.72 8.43 7.22
C LEU A 73 3.42 8.78 5.77
N ASN A 74 4.44 9.29 5.08
CA ASN A 74 4.41 9.49 3.64
C ASN A 74 4.79 8.19 2.90
N SER A 75 4.54 8.16 1.58
CA SER A 75 4.83 6.99 0.74
C SER A 75 6.31 6.59 0.77
N GLU A 76 7.22 7.56 0.89
CA GLU A 76 8.66 7.31 0.98
C GLU A 76 9.03 6.57 2.27
N ALA A 77 8.53 7.03 3.42
CA ALA A 77 8.74 6.37 4.71
C ALA A 77 8.17 4.94 4.69
N PHE A 78 6.99 4.73 4.10
CA PHE A 78 6.44 3.39 3.91
C PHE A 78 7.37 2.51 3.08
N LEU A 79 7.84 2.97 1.92
CA LEU A 79 8.77 2.21 1.09
C LEU A 79 10.06 1.90 1.85
N LEU A 80 10.68 2.89 2.48
CA LEU A 80 11.95 2.71 3.18
C LEU A 80 11.84 1.79 4.41
N ILE A 81 10.72 1.81 5.13
CA ILE A 81 10.50 0.98 6.31
C ILE A 81 10.14 -0.46 5.91
N PHE A 82 9.23 -0.64 4.96
CA PHE A 82 8.67 -1.95 4.64
C PHE A 82 9.45 -2.70 3.55
N LEU A 83 10.08 -2.02 2.59
CA LEU A 83 10.81 -2.69 1.52
C LEU A 83 11.95 -3.59 2.03
N PRO A 84 12.80 -3.19 2.99
CA PRO A 84 13.87 -4.06 3.47
C PRO A 84 13.35 -5.37 4.07
N ILE A 85 12.29 -5.30 4.88
CA ILE A 85 11.70 -6.51 5.49
C ILE A 85 10.98 -7.37 4.46
N LEU A 86 10.27 -6.77 3.49
CA LEU A 86 9.57 -7.49 2.43
C LEU A 86 10.55 -8.20 1.49
N VAL A 87 11.63 -7.52 1.09
CA VAL A 87 12.69 -8.11 0.24
C VAL A 87 13.41 -9.23 0.99
N PHE A 88 13.71 -9.05 2.27
CA PHE A 88 14.32 -10.10 3.09
C PHE A 88 13.41 -11.32 3.23
N GLN A 89 12.12 -11.10 3.56
CA GLN A 89 11.13 -12.17 3.66
C GLN A 89 10.98 -12.92 2.33
N GLY A 90 10.93 -12.21 1.20
CA GLY A 90 10.90 -12.82 -0.13
C GLY A 90 12.15 -13.65 -0.41
N ALA A 91 13.34 -13.12 -0.07
CA ALA A 91 14.62 -13.78 -0.30
C ALA A 91 14.78 -15.08 0.50
N LEU A 92 14.26 -15.14 1.74
CA LEU A 92 14.28 -16.36 2.56
C LEU A 92 13.53 -17.54 1.90
N GLY A 93 12.58 -17.26 1.01
CA GLY A 93 11.84 -18.29 0.26
C GLY A 93 12.54 -18.80 -1.00
N ILE A 94 13.69 -18.21 -1.39
CA ILE A 94 14.38 -18.54 -2.65
C ILE A 94 15.40 -19.67 -2.42
N ASP A 95 15.33 -20.72 -3.25
CA ASP A 95 16.41 -21.71 -3.35
C ASP A 95 17.60 -21.11 -4.12
N VAL A 96 18.60 -20.65 -3.37
CA VAL A 96 19.82 -20.03 -3.91
C VAL A 96 20.61 -20.99 -4.80
N ARG A 97 20.58 -22.29 -4.53
CA ARG A 97 21.33 -23.26 -5.34
C ARG A 97 20.68 -23.42 -6.71
N ARG A 98 19.35 -23.49 -6.76
CA ARG A 98 18.61 -23.49 -8.03
C ARG A 98 18.78 -22.17 -8.77
N LEU A 99 18.71 -21.05 -8.05
CA LEU A 99 18.93 -19.72 -8.61
C LEU A 99 20.32 -19.62 -9.27
N ALA A 100 21.36 -20.10 -8.59
CA ALA A 100 22.72 -20.12 -9.10
C ALA A 100 22.84 -20.96 -10.39
N HIS A 101 22.19 -22.11 -10.45
CA HIS A 101 22.20 -22.97 -11.64
C HIS A 101 21.47 -22.36 -12.84
N GLU A 102 20.40 -21.59 -12.60
CA GLU A 102 19.57 -20.95 -13.63
C GLU A 102 19.81 -19.43 -13.77
N THR A 103 20.96 -18.92 -13.29
CA THR A 103 21.23 -17.47 -13.17
C THR A 103 21.05 -16.72 -14.48
N ALA A 104 21.48 -17.28 -15.61
CA ALA A 104 21.37 -16.64 -16.92
C ALA A 104 19.91 -16.35 -17.30
N THR A 105 19.03 -17.34 -17.15
CA THR A 105 17.60 -17.20 -17.43
C THR A 105 16.95 -16.19 -16.49
N VAL A 106 17.30 -16.24 -15.20
CA VAL A 106 16.76 -15.31 -14.21
C VAL A 106 17.20 -13.88 -14.48
N LEU A 107 18.48 -13.63 -14.78
CA LEU A 107 18.97 -12.29 -15.14
C LEU A 107 18.36 -11.77 -16.43
N LEU A 108 18.13 -12.63 -17.42
CA LEU A 108 17.43 -12.25 -18.65
C LEU A 108 15.99 -11.81 -18.36
N LEU A 109 15.25 -12.58 -17.56
CA LEU A 109 13.89 -12.20 -17.15
C LEU A 109 13.86 -10.97 -16.23
N ALA A 110 14.81 -10.84 -15.31
CA ALA A 110 14.82 -9.77 -14.32
C ALA A 110 15.31 -8.43 -14.87
N VAL A 111 16.30 -8.42 -15.78
CA VAL A 111 16.90 -7.17 -16.28
C VAL A 111 16.33 -6.83 -17.64
N VAL A 112 16.45 -7.74 -18.62
CA VAL A 112 16.06 -7.46 -20.00
C VAL A 112 14.55 -7.36 -20.11
N ALA A 113 13.80 -8.31 -19.57
CA ALA A 113 12.34 -8.26 -19.68
C ALA A 113 11.74 -7.07 -18.90
N VAL A 114 12.29 -6.68 -17.75
CA VAL A 114 11.85 -5.49 -17.00
C VAL A 114 12.18 -4.20 -17.76
N ALA A 115 13.36 -4.08 -18.36
CA ALA A 115 13.71 -2.91 -19.18
C ALA A 115 12.78 -2.77 -20.39
N VAL A 116 12.53 -3.87 -21.11
CA VAL A 116 11.61 -3.90 -22.26
C VAL A 116 10.19 -3.59 -21.83
N SER A 117 9.71 -4.17 -20.72
CA SER A 117 8.36 -3.93 -20.21
C SER A 117 8.18 -2.47 -19.80
N THR A 118 9.14 -1.90 -19.06
CA THR A 118 9.13 -0.49 -18.66
C THR A 118 9.10 0.43 -19.87
N ALA A 119 9.96 0.18 -20.87
CA ALA A 119 9.97 0.96 -22.11
C ALA A 119 8.63 0.84 -22.85
N THR A 120 8.10 -0.37 -22.98
CA THR A 120 6.84 -0.63 -23.69
C THR A 120 5.66 0.07 -23.00
N ILE A 121 5.54 -0.05 -21.68
CA ILE A 121 4.50 0.62 -20.90
C ILE A 121 4.66 2.14 -21.02
N GLY A 122 5.90 2.65 -20.93
CA GLY A 122 6.19 4.07 -21.12
C GLY A 122 5.76 4.59 -22.49
N PHE A 123 6.12 3.91 -23.58
CA PHE A 123 5.71 4.28 -24.94
C PHE A 123 4.21 4.16 -25.17
N ALA A 124 3.55 3.17 -24.56
CA ALA A 124 2.10 3.02 -24.64
C ALA A 124 1.35 4.15 -23.91
N LEU A 125 1.91 4.67 -22.82
CA LEU A 125 1.34 5.79 -22.06
C LEU A 125 1.72 7.17 -22.59
N TYR A 126 2.80 7.29 -23.37
CA TYR A 126 3.26 8.55 -23.99
C TYR A 126 2.15 9.40 -24.65
N PRO A 127 1.16 8.87 -25.39
CA PRO A 127 0.10 9.69 -25.97
C PRO A 127 -0.88 10.31 -24.96
N PHE A 128 -0.87 9.86 -23.70
CA PHE A 128 -1.72 10.37 -22.62
C PHE A 128 -0.97 11.26 -21.61
N ALA A 129 0.35 11.42 -21.80
CA ALA A 129 1.20 12.29 -20.97
C ALA A 129 1.12 13.74 -21.45
#